data_AF-A0A7C3XT68-F1
#
_entry.id   AF-A0A7C3XT68-F1
#
_cell.length_a   1.000
_cell.length_b   1.000
_cell.length_c   1.000
_cell.angle_alpha   90.00
_cell.angle_beta   90.00
_cell.angle_gamma   90.00
#
_symmetry.space_group_name_H-M   'P 1'
#
loop_
_entity.id
_entity.type
_entity.pdbx_description
1 polymer ?
#
loop_
_entity_poly.entity_id
_entity_poly.type
_entity_poly.pdbx_seq_one_letter_code
_entity_poly.pdbx_strand_id
1 'polypeptide(L)'
;MLEMGNFAPQAHRFVLREAVTPPILSGVVLFGPCFREVAEREFPKELADGFFRWFSSHREIQRFLAKRFSTCSRWVVLFKGSRGMGMENAIPEEWREGHD
;
A
#
# COMPACT_ATOMS: atom_id res chain seq x y z
N MET A 1 -8.22 -5.78 -2.20
CA MET A 1 -9.52 -6.28 -1.67
C MET A 1 -9.92 -7.50 -2.46
N LEU A 2 -10.28 -8.59 -1.79
CA LEU A 2 -10.73 -9.85 -2.43
C LEU A 2 -12.27 -9.95 -2.40
N GLU A 3 -12.84 -10.91 -3.13
CA GLU A 3 -14.28 -11.28 -3.11
C GLU A 3 -15.25 -10.18 -3.62
N MET A 4 -14.76 -9.25 -4.42
CA MET A 4 -15.55 -8.13 -4.95
C MET A 4 -16.18 -8.41 -6.33
N GLY A 5 -15.84 -9.55 -6.95
CA GLY A 5 -16.27 -9.89 -8.31
C GLY A 5 -16.03 -8.74 -9.30
N ASN A 6 -17.05 -8.43 -10.10
CA ASN A 6 -17.00 -7.37 -11.11
C ASN A 6 -16.91 -5.94 -10.52
N PHE A 7 -17.18 -5.76 -9.22
CA PHE A 7 -17.07 -4.47 -8.54
C PHE A 7 -15.64 -4.14 -8.09
N ALA A 8 -14.71 -5.09 -8.23
CA ALA A 8 -13.34 -4.90 -7.79
C ALA A 8 -12.71 -3.60 -8.35
N PRO A 9 -12.72 -3.32 -9.67
CA PRO A 9 -12.06 -2.12 -10.20
C PRO A 9 -12.64 -0.82 -9.64
N GLN A 10 -13.97 -0.73 -9.53
CA GLN A 10 -14.65 0.48 -9.05
C GLN A 10 -14.33 0.75 -7.58
N ALA A 11 -14.30 -0.29 -6.74
CA ALA A 11 -13.97 -0.12 -5.33
C ALA A 11 -12.51 0.26 -5.10
N HIS A 12 -11.57 -0.37 -5.83
CA HIS A 12 -10.16 0.00 -5.75
C HIS A 12 -9.95 1.44 -6.22
N ARG A 13 -10.64 1.87 -7.29
CA ARG A 13 -10.64 3.25 -7.76
C ARG A 13 -11.14 4.23 -6.69
N PHE A 14 -12.23 3.89 -6.00
CA PHE A 14 -12.78 4.72 -4.93
C PHE A 14 -11.74 4.92 -3.82
N VAL A 15 -11.10 3.86 -3.35
CA VAL A 15 -10.05 3.93 -2.33
C VAL A 15 -8.87 4.82 -2.77
N LEU A 16 -8.40 4.66 -4.01
CA LEU A 16 -7.31 5.48 -4.52
C LEU A 16 -7.69 6.96 -4.65
N ARG A 17 -8.93 7.25 -5.05
CA ARG A 17 -9.45 8.63 -5.11
C ARG A 17 -9.49 9.28 -3.72
N GLU A 18 -9.97 8.56 -2.72
CA GLU A 18 -10.01 9.08 -1.35
C GLU A 18 -8.59 9.32 -0.80
N ALA A 19 -7.63 8.47 -1.15
CA ALA A 19 -6.23 8.62 -0.72
C ALA A 19 -5.53 9.88 -1.26
N VAL A 20 -5.99 10.45 -2.39
CA VAL A 20 -5.40 11.65 -3.02
C VAL A 20 -6.17 12.94 -2.70
N THR A 21 -7.34 12.84 -2.07
CA THR A 21 -8.21 13.96 -1.67
C THR A 21 -7.70 14.52 -0.32
N PRO A 22 -7.67 15.86 -0.09
CA PRO A 22 -6.50 16.62 0.35
C PRO A 22 -5.55 15.93 1.37
N PRO A 23 -4.23 16.01 1.13
CA PRO A 23 -3.30 14.95 1.51
C PRO A 23 -2.94 14.97 3.01
N ILE A 24 -3.49 14.01 3.73
CA ILE A 24 -3.02 13.64 5.08
C ILE A 24 -1.89 12.59 4.99
N LEU A 25 -1.80 11.89 3.85
CA LEU A 25 -0.86 10.79 3.63
C LEU A 25 0.39 11.29 2.89
N SER A 26 1.54 10.73 3.24
CA SER A 26 2.82 10.96 2.54
C SER A 26 3.08 9.99 1.39
N GLY A 27 2.21 8.99 1.22
CA GLY A 27 2.25 7.99 0.16
C GLY A 27 1.37 6.78 0.48
N VAL A 28 1.13 5.93 -0.53
CA VAL A 28 0.37 4.69 -0.39
C VAL A 28 1.11 3.55 -1.08
N VAL A 29 1.24 2.44 -0.34
CA VAL A 29 1.75 1.17 -0.86
C VAL A 29 0.58 0.34 -1.39
N LEU A 30 0.66 -0.05 -2.65
CA LEU A 30 -0.36 -0.83 -3.35
C LEU A 30 0.10 -2.29 -3.50
N PHE A 31 -0.78 -3.22 -3.16
CA PHE A 31 -0.52 -4.65 -3.25
C PHE A 31 -1.67 -5.40 -3.92
N GLY A 32 -1.33 -6.25 -4.89
CA GLY A 32 -2.27 -7.02 -5.68
C GLY A 32 -2.59 -6.42 -7.07
N PRO A 33 -3.03 -7.27 -8.02
CA PRO A 33 -3.14 -6.90 -9.44
C PRO A 33 -4.21 -5.83 -9.71
N CYS A 34 -5.36 -5.88 -9.02
CA CYS A 34 -6.44 -4.91 -9.28
C CYS A 34 -6.04 -3.48 -8.89
N PHE A 35 -5.30 -3.28 -7.78
CA PHE A 35 -4.76 -1.96 -7.46
C PHE A 35 -3.76 -1.47 -8.50
N ARG A 36 -2.88 -2.36 -9.00
CA ARG A 36 -1.93 -2.04 -10.05
C ARG A 36 -2.64 -1.54 -11.30
N GLU A 37 -3.58 -2.34 -11.81
CA GLU A 37 -4.33 -2.03 -13.05
C GLU A 37 -5.09 -0.70 -12.93
N VAL A 38 -5.77 -0.48 -11.81
CA VAL A 38 -6.52 0.77 -11.59
C VAL A 38 -5.58 1.96 -11.46
N ALA A 39 -4.46 1.83 -10.73
CA ALA A 39 -3.50 2.90 -10.57
C ALA A 39 -2.83 3.26 -11.91
N GLU A 40 -2.37 2.27 -12.68
CA GLU A 40 -1.73 2.47 -13.99
C GLU A 40 -2.67 3.16 -14.98
N ARG A 41 -3.95 2.80 -14.97
CA ARG A 41 -4.95 3.35 -15.89
C ARG A 41 -5.44 4.75 -15.49
N GLU A 42 -5.62 5.00 -14.20
CA GLU A 42 -6.40 6.16 -13.73
C GLU A 42 -5.64 7.15 -12.86
N PHE A 43 -4.50 6.74 -12.31
CA PHE A 43 -3.64 7.56 -11.43
C PHE A 43 -2.16 7.55 -11.89
N PRO A 44 -1.87 7.78 -13.19
CA PRO A 44 -0.51 7.69 -13.71
C PRO A 44 0.41 8.76 -13.13
N LYS A 45 -0.14 9.93 -12.76
CA LYS A 45 0.62 11.02 -12.15
C LYS A 45 1.11 10.62 -10.75
N GLU A 46 0.23 10.07 -9.93
CA GLU A 46 0.56 9.66 -8.56
C GLU A 46 1.55 8.49 -8.53
N LEU A 47 1.51 7.61 -9.54
CA LEU A 47 2.55 6.60 -9.76
C LEU A 47 3.88 7.23 -10.17
N ALA A 48 3.88 8.16 -11.13
CA ALA A 48 5.08 8.84 -11.60
C ALA A 48 5.77 9.67 -10.50
N ASP A 49 4.97 10.35 -9.68
CA ASP A 49 5.43 11.15 -8.53
C ASP A 49 5.87 10.25 -7.35
N GLY A 50 5.60 8.94 -7.43
CA GLY A 50 5.93 7.97 -6.39
C GLY A 50 5.11 8.13 -5.12
N PHE A 51 3.95 8.80 -5.20
CA PHE A 51 2.93 8.81 -4.15
C PHE A 51 2.30 7.44 -4.02
N PHE A 52 1.90 6.84 -5.14
CA PHE A 52 1.51 5.44 -5.22
C PHE A 52 2.71 4.57 -5.58
N ARG A 53 2.92 3.49 -4.83
CA ARG A 53 4.00 2.53 -5.06
C ARG A 53 3.45 1.12 -5.03
N TRP A 54 3.49 0.45 -6.17
CA TRP A 54 3.07 -0.94 -6.28
C TRP A 54 4.25 -1.89 -6.02
N PHE A 55 3.95 -3.00 -5.34
CA PHE A 55 4.90 -4.10 -5.14
C PHE A 55 4.25 -5.45 -5.46
N SER A 56 5.07 -6.39 -5.89
CA SER A 56 4.65 -7.73 -6.30
C SER A 56 4.68 -8.75 -5.17
N SER A 57 5.36 -8.44 -4.05
CA SER A 57 5.48 -9.33 -2.91
C SER A 57 5.56 -8.59 -1.57
N HIS A 58 5.18 -9.28 -0.49
CA HIS A 58 5.36 -8.79 0.88
C HIS A 58 6.83 -8.46 1.19
N ARG A 59 7.77 -9.26 0.68
CA ARG A 59 9.21 -9.05 0.90
C ARG A 59 9.73 -7.75 0.29
N GLU A 60 9.20 -7.36 -0.87
CA GLU A 60 9.52 -6.06 -1.46
C GLU A 60 8.99 -4.91 -0.62
N ILE A 61 7.76 -5.04 -0.09
CA ILE A 61 7.17 -4.06 0.82
C ILE A 61 8.03 -3.92 2.08
N GLN A 62 8.41 -5.03 2.71
CA GLN A 62 9.26 -5.02 3.91
C GLN A 62 10.57 -4.24 3.66
N ARG A 63 11.31 -4.59 2.59
CA ARG A 63 12.57 -3.91 2.23
C ARG A 63 12.36 -2.42 1.96
N PHE A 64 11.27 -2.07 1.28
CA PHE A 64 10.94 -0.67 1.02
C PHE A 64 10.68 0.09 2.32
N LEU A 65 9.85 -0.45 3.21
CA LEU A 65 9.49 0.18 4.47
C LEU A 65 10.71 0.33 5.39
N ALA A 66 11.49 -0.74 5.57
CA ALA A 66 12.73 -0.74 6.33
C ALA A 66 13.69 0.36 5.86
N LYS A 67 13.91 0.43 4.54
CA LYS A 67 14.78 1.45 3.93
C LYS A 67 14.20 2.86 4.02
N ARG A 68 12.88 3.01 3.80
CA ARG A 68 12.21 4.32 3.71
C ARG A 68 12.16 5.03 5.06
N PHE A 69 12.06 4.25 6.14
CA PHE A 69 11.86 4.74 7.48
C PHE A 69 13.05 4.54 8.42
N SER A 70 14.15 3.93 7.95
CA SER A 70 15.37 3.75 8.76
C SER A 70 15.95 5.05 9.33
N THR A 71 15.70 6.19 8.67
CA THR A 71 16.16 7.52 9.10
C THR A 71 15.04 8.40 9.64
N CYS A 72 13.79 7.90 9.68
CA CYS A 72 12.64 8.67 10.17
C CYS A 72 12.48 8.47 11.67
N SER A 73 12.51 9.56 12.43
CA SER A 73 12.29 9.50 13.89
C SER A 73 10.83 9.23 14.27
N ARG A 74 9.87 9.55 13.40
CA ARG A 74 8.44 9.33 13.61
C ARG A 74 7.75 8.99 12.30
N TRP A 75 6.93 7.96 12.32
CA TRP A 75 6.12 7.52 11.19
C TRP A 75 4.90 6.76 11.70
N VAL A 76 3.85 6.71 10.88
CA VAL A 76 2.67 5.88 11.11
C VAL A 76 2.36 5.17 9.81
N VAL A 77 2.26 3.85 9.86
CA VAL A 77 1.90 3.03 8.69
C VAL A 77 0.65 2.23 9.05
N LEU A 78 -0.40 2.38 8.23
CA LEU A 78 -1.60 1.57 8.33
C LEU A 78 -1.52 0.40 7.36
N PHE A 79 -1.48 -0.83 7.89
CA PHE A 79 -1.59 -2.04 7.10
C PHE A 79 -3.06 -2.45 6.98
N LYS A 80 -3.56 -2.65 5.76
CA LYS A 80 -4.94 -3.08 5.52
C LYS A 80 -5.05 -3.93 4.26
N GLY A 81 -5.72 -5.07 4.37
CA GLY A 81 -6.04 -5.96 3.26
C GLY A 81 -7.05 -7.03 3.67
N SER A 82 -7.58 -7.78 2.70
CA SER A 82 -8.42 -8.95 2.98
C SER A 82 -7.57 -10.05 3.64
N ARG A 83 -8.19 -10.94 4.45
CA ARG A 83 -7.47 -12.02 5.15
C ARG A 83 -6.61 -12.88 4.22
N GLY A 84 -7.15 -13.25 3.05
CA GLY A 84 -6.41 -14.03 2.05
C GLY A 84 -5.21 -13.32 1.41
N MET A 85 -5.04 -12.02 1.64
CA MET A 85 -3.85 -11.28 1.19
C MET A 85 -2.69 -11.39 2.17
N GLY A 86 -2.92 -11.78 3.43
CA GLY A 86 -1.85 -11.98 4.42
C GLY A 86 -0.98 -10.74 4.65
N MET A 87 -1.59 -9.54 4.72
CA MET A 87 -0.87 -8.26 4.81
C MET A 87 0.00 -8.13 6.06
N GLU A 88 -0.27 -8.92 7.10
CA GLU A 88 0.60 -9.07 8.26
C GLU A 88 2.02 -9.47 7.85
N ASN A 89 2.19 -10.23 6.77
CA ASN A 89 3.50 -10.64 6.24
C ASN A 89 4.27 -9.49 5.59
N ALA A 90 3.63 -8.36 5.28
CA ALA A 90 4.29 -7.16 4.75
C ALA A 90 4.91 -6.27 5.84
N ILE A 91 4.59 -6.52 7.11
CA ILE A 91 5.19 -5.80 8.24
C ILE A 91 6.66 -6.23 8.35
N PRO A 92 7.64 -5.31 8.30
CA PRO A 92 9.05 -5.60 8.52
C PRO A 92 9.24 -6.39 9.82
N GLU A 93 10.10 -7.40 9.81
CA GLU A 93 10.29 -8.31 10.96
C GLU A 93 10.85 -7.54 12.15
N GLU A 94 11.77 -6.61 11.90
CA GLU A 94 12.37 -5.73 12.89
C GLU A 94 11.38 -4.78 13.58
N TRP A 95 10.16 -4.61 13.04
CA TRP A 95 9.09 -3.82 13.69
C TRP A 95 8.17 -4.66 14.56
N ARG A 96 8.28 -6.00 14.48
CA ARG A 96 7.49 -6.93 15.28
C ARG A 96 8.12 -7.17 16.65
N GLU A 97 9.42 -7.00 16.76
CA GLU A 97 10.18 -7.17 18.00
C GLU A 97 10.28 -5.82 18.72
N GLY A 98 9.52 -5.69 19.81
CA GLY A 98 9.46 -4.44 20.60
C GLY A 98 8.45 -4.43 21.75
N HIS A 99 7.99 -5.60 22.21
CA HIS A 99 7.14 -5.74 23.40
C HIS A 99 7.51 -7.03 24.16
N ASP A 100 8.76 -7.13 24.59
CA ASP A 100 9.13 -7.88 25.80
C ASP A 100 9.73 -6.88 26.80
#